data_AF-A0A0V8DSU1-F1
#
_entry.id   AF-A0A0V8DSU1-F1
#
_cell.length_a   1.000
_cell.length_b   1.000
_cell.length_c   1.000
_cell.angle_alpha   90.00
_cell.angle_beta   90.00
_cell.angle_gamma   90.00
#
_symmetry.space_group_name_H-M   'P 1'
#
loop_
_entity.id
_entity.type
_entity.pdbx_description
1 polymer ?
#
loop_
_entity_poly.entity_id
_entity_poly.type
_entity_poly.pdbx_seq_one_letter_code
_entity_poly.pdbx_strand_id
1 'polypeptide(L)'
;MSAISFIAVMMIGVIGANIIKEFFPQISETFILIGVGLILSFLPEFQNFELEPEFFMMLIIAPLMFYEGSKTSLKKYGKISEEYFFYQLL
;
A
#
# COMPACT_ATOMS: atom_id res chain seq x y z
N MET A 1 -19.30 -17.03 1.41
CA MET A 1 -19.45 -15.95 0.41
C MET A 1 -19.39 -16.45 -1.03
N SER A 2 -20.21 -15.88 -1.91
CA SER A 2 -19.98 -15.98 -3.36
C SER A 2 -18.93 -14.94 -3.80
N ALA A 3 -18.26 -15.15 -4.94
CA ALA A 3 -17.27 -14.19 -5.44
C ALA A 3 -17.88 -12.79 -5.68
N ILE A 4 -19.13 -12.74 -6.14
CA ILE A 4 -19.87 -11.50 -6.36
C ILE A 4 -20.09 -10.75 -5.03
N SER A 5 -20.51 -11.44 -3.97
CA SER A 5 -20.73 -10.79 -2.67
C SER A 5 -19.43 -10.29 -2.07
N PHE A 6 -18.33 -11.04 -2.22
CA PHE A 6 -17.00 -10.62 -1.77
C PHE A 6 -16.56 -9.33 -2.47
N ILE A 7 -16.63 -9.29 -3.81
CA ILE A 7 -16.23 -8.12 -4.60
C ILE A 7 -17.11 -6.91 -4.24
N ALA A 8 -18.42 -7.10 -4.04
CA ALA A 8 -19.32 -6.04 -3.62
C ALA A 8 -18.93 -5.44 -2.27
N VAL A 9 -18.62 -6.29 -1.26
CA VAL A 9 -18.17 -5.84 0.07
C VAL A 9 -16.84 -5.08 -0.04
N MET A 10 -15.90 -5.59 -0.83
CA MET A 10 -14.61 -4.90 -1.06
C MET A 10 -14.80 -3.53 -1.75
N MET A 11 -15.67 -3.44 -2.77
CA MET A 11 -15.99 -2.17 -3.41
C MET A 11 -16.61 -1.17 -2.43
N ILE A 12 -17.57 -1.61 -1.62
CA ILE A 12 -18.17 -0.76 -0.58
C ILE A 12 -17.10 -0.27 0.41
N GLY A 13 -16.18 -1.15 0.81
CA GLY A 13 -15.04 -0.80 1.66
C GLY A 13 -14.15 0.29 1.05
N VAL A 14 -13.76 0.15 -0.23
CA VAL A 14 -12.93 1.15 -0.93
C VAL A 14 -13.66 2.47 -1.13
N ILE A 15 -14.95 2.44 -1.46
CA ILE A 15 -15.78 3.65 -1.57
C ILE A 15 -15.86 4.35 -0.21
N GLY A 16 -16.14 3.59 0.86
CA GLY A 16 -16.16 4.11 2.23
C GLY A 16 -14.82 4.73 2.64
N ALA A 17 -13.70 4.07 2.32
CA ALA A 17 -12.36 4.60 2.59
C ALA A 17 -12.11 5.93 1.87
N ASN A 18 -12.53 6.05 0.61
CA ASN A 18 -12.42 7.29 -0.16
C ASN A 18 -13.27 8.42 0.42
N ILE A 19 -14.48 8.11 0.90
CA ILE A 19 -15.32 9.08 1.60
C ILE A 19 -14.62 9.53 2.90
N ILE A 20 -14.10 8.61 3.71
CA ILE A 20 -13.38 8.93 4.96
C ILE A 20 -12.14 9.80 4.69
N LYS A 21 -11.44 9.56 3.58
CA LYS A 21 -10.27 10.36 3.16
C LYS A 21 -10.61 11.84 2.96
N GLU A 22 -11.79 12.16 2.44
CA GLU A 22 -12.23 13.56 2.29
C GLU A 22 -12.37 14.27 3.64
N PHE A 23 -12.75 13.55 4.70
CA PHE A 23 -12.82 14.11 6.06
C PHE A 23 -11.46 14.22 6.75
N PHE A 24 -10.51 13.33 6.42
CA PHE A 24 -9.18 13.29 7.02
C PHE A 24 -8.05 13.37 5.96
N PRO A 25 -7.93 14.49 5.22
CA PRO A 25 -6.98 14.63 4.11
C PRO A 25 -5.50 14.59 4.55
N GLN A 26 -5.23 14.72 5.85
CA GLN A 26 -3.88 14.61 6.42
C GLN A 26 -3.36 13.16 6.43
N ILE A 27 -4.24 12.16 6.37
CA ILE A 27 -3.89 10.74 6.43
C ILE A 27 -3.82 10.19 4.99
N SER A 28 -2.77 9.43 4.67
CA SER A 28 -2.69 8.74 3.38
C SER A 28 -3.84 7.75 3.23
N GLU A 29 -4.42 7.70 2.03
CA GLU A 29 -5.48 6.75 1.65
C GLU A 29 -5.10 5.31 1.98
N THR A 30 -3.82 4.96 1.84
CA THR A 30 -3.29 3.64 2.17
C THR A 30 -3.56 3.25 3.62
N PHE A 31 -3.39 4.16 4.58
CA PHE A 31 -3.64 3.86 6.00
C PHE A 31 -5.13 3.67 6.28
N ILE A 32 -5.98 4.45 5.62
CA ILE A 32 -7.44 4.33 5.75
C ILE A 32 -7.91 2.99 5.19
N LEU A 33 -7.40 2.58 4.02
CA LEU A 33 -7.70 1.29 3.41
C LEU A 33 -7.24 0.11 4.26
N ILE A 34 -6.03 0.17 4.84
CA ILE A 34 -5.55 -0.83 5.81
C ILE A 34 -6.51 -0.91 7.00
N GLY A 35 -6.91 0.23 7.57
CA GLY A 35 -7.87 0.28 8.67
C GLY A 35 -9.22 -0.33 8.33
N VAL A 36 -9.78 -0.01 7.15
CA VAL A 36 -11.04 -0.61 6.67
C VAL A 36 -10.90 -2.12 6.50
N GLY A 37 -9.79 -2.60 5.91
CA GLY A 37 -9.51 -4.02 5.78
C GLY A 37 -9.41 -4.74 7.13
N LEU A 38 -8.75 -4.13 8.12
CA LEU A 38 -8.68 -4.63 9.49
C LEU A 38 -10.06 -4.67 10.16
N ILE A 39 -10.92 -3.70 9.93
CA ILE A 39 -12.30 -3.72 10.46
C ILE A 39 -13.10 -4.86 9.81
N LEU A 40 -12.95 -5.04 8.49
CA LEU A 40 -13.63 -6.11 7.76
C LEU A 40 -13.14 -7.50 8.16
N SER A 41 -11.87 -7.68 8.58
CA SER A 41 -11.36 -9.00 8.98
C SER A 41 -12.01 -9.55 10.25
N PHE A 42 -12.61 -8.70 11.09
CA PHE A 42 -13.38 -9.15 12.25
C PHE A 42 -14.72 -9.80 11.86
N LEU A 43 -15.22 -9.57 10.65
CA LEU A 43 -16.46 -10.20 10.17
C LEU A 43 -16.25 -11.72 10.07
N PRO A 44 -17.22 -12.54 10.51
CA PRO A 44 -17.11 -14.01 10.52
C PRO A 44 -16.73 -14.61 9.16
N GLU A 45 -17.15 -13.95 8.08
CA GLU A 45 -16.89 -14.43 6.72
C GLU A 45 -15.46 -14.24 6.21
N PHE A 46 -14.64 -13.45 6.91
CA PHE A 46 -13.23 -13.22 6.59
C PHE A 46 -12.28 -13.89 7.60
N GLN A 47 -12.80 -14.53 8.66
CA GLN A 47 -11.97 -15.11 9.73
C GLN A 47 -11.15 -16.34 9.30
N ASN A 48 -11.59 -17.06 8.26
CA ASN A 48 -10.87 -18.23 7.73
C ASN A 48 -9.95 -17.86 6.55
N PHE A 49 -9.77 -16.57 6.29
CA PHE A 49 -8.91 -16.09 5.21
C PHE A 49 -7.50 -15.89 5.74
N GLU A 50 -6.62 -16.84 5.43
CA GLU A 50 -5.19 -16.75 5.71
C GLU A 50 -4.44 -16.40 4.43
N LEU A 51 -3.73 -15.27 4.43
CA LEU A 51 -2.83 -14.89 3.35
C LEU A 51 -1.45 -15.46 3.66
N GLU A 52 -1.01 -16.43 2.86
CA GLU A 52 0.38 -16.89 2.93
C GLU A 52 1.33 -15.71 2.66
N PRO A 53 2.30 -15.44 3.56
CA PRO A 53 3.23 -14.32 3.44
C PRO A 53 3.96 -14.27 2.08
N GLU A 54 4.29 -15.43 1.51
CA GLU A 54 4.94 -15.59 0.21
C GLU A 54 4.12 -14.98 -0.91
N PHE A 55 2.82 -15.25 -0.96
CA PHE A 55 1.94 -14.69 -1.98
C PHE A 55 1.77 -13.19 -1.81
N PHE A 56 1.67 -12.69 -0.58
CA PHE A 56 1.58 -11.25 -0.32
C PHE A 56 2.82 -10.51 -0.81
N MET A 57 4.01 -11.02 -0.49
CA MET A 57 5.27 -10.43 -0.94
C MET A 57 5.38 -10.42 -2.46
N MET A 58 5.05 -11.52 -3.13
CA MET A 58 5.16 -11.64 -4.59
C MET A 58 4.12 -10.82 -5.35
N LEU A 59 2.85 -10.83 -4.93
CA LEU A 59 1.76 -10.21 -5.67
C LEU A 59 1.57 -8.72 -5.34
N ILE A 60 1.89 -8.31 -4.12
CA ILE A 60 1.64 -6.94 -3.65
C ILE A 60 2.97 -6.18 -3.55
N ILE A 61 3.89 -6.67 -2.73
CA ILE A 61 5.10 -5.91 -2.40
C ILE A 61 6.05 -5.77 -3.60
N ALA A 62 6.34 -6.84 -4.34
CA ALA A 62 7.27 -6.77 -5.46
C ALA A 62 6.82 -5.80 -6.58
N PRO A 63 5.57 -5.82 -7.07
CA PRO A 63 5.10 -4.84 -8.05
C PRO A 63 5.07 -3.41 -7.52
N LEU A 64 4.68 -3.21 -6.26
CA LEU A 64 4.70 -1.89 -5.61
C LEU A 64 6.12 -1.33 -5.52
N MET A 65 7.09 -2.13 -5.06
CA MET A 65 8.49 -1.72 -5.00
C MET A 65 9.07 -1.43 -6.39
N PHE A 66 8.72 -2.22 -7.41
CA PHE A 66 9.14 -1.93 -8.78
C PHE A 66 8.56 -0.59 -9.28
N TYR A 67 7.28 -0.34 -9.00
CA TYR A 67 6.61 0.91 -9.35
C TYR A 67 7.27 2.12 -8.66
N GLU A 68 7.51 2.05 -7.36
CA GLU A 68 8.17 3.11 -6.58
C GLU A 68 9.64 3.32 -7.01
N GLY A 69 10.36 2.23 -7.25
CA GLY A 69 11.72 2.26 -7.76
C GLY A 69 11.82 2.89 -9.14
N SER A 70 10.85 2.61 -10.02
CA SER A 70 10.82 3.18 -11.38
C SER A 70 10.58 4.69 -11.42
N LYS A 71 9.81 5.23 -10.46
CA LYS A 71 9.57 6.68 -10.33
C LYS A 71 10.79 7.43 -9.79
N THR A 72 11.67 6.72 -9.09
CA THR A 72 12.86 7.30 -8.49
C THR A 72 13.98 7.35 -9.53
N SER A 73 14.26 8.53 -10.09
CA SER A 73 15.34 8.66 -11.06
C SER A 73 16.71 8.50 -10.38
N LEU A 74 17.43 7.44 -10.72
CA LEU A 74 18.80 7.19 -10.24
C LEU A 74 19.75 8.36 -10.56
N LYS A 75 19.44 9.12 -11.62
CA LYS A 75 20.19 10.29 -12.07
C LYS A 75 20.18 11.45 -11.06
N LYS A 76 19.19 11.52 -10.17
CA LYS A 76 19.12 12.55 -9.11
C LYS A 76 20.01 12.21 -7.91
N TYR A 77 20.25 10.93 -7.64
CA TYR A 77 21.07 10.47 -6.51
C TYR A 77 22.56 10.37 -6.83
N GLY A 78 22.94 10.07 -8.08
CA GLY A 78 24.35 10.02 -8.48
C GLY A 78 25.09 11.35 -8.26
N LYS A 79 24.44 12.49 -8.55
CA LYS A 79 25.04 13.82 -8.36
C LYS A 79 25.18 14.22 -6.89
N ILE A 80 24.23 13.82 -6.04
CA ILE A 80 24.24 14.16 -4.61
C ILE A 80 25.27 13.30 -3.86
N SER A 81 25.38 12.01 -4.21
CA SER A 81 26.38 11.11 -3.62
C SER A 81 27.81 11.56 -3.90
N GLU A 82 28.08 12.10 -5.09
CA GLU A 82 29.42 12.57 -5.49
C GLU A 82 29.82 13.83 -4.72
N GLU A 83 28.84 14.73 -4.48
CA GLU A 83 29.03 15.96 -3.71
C GLU A 83 29.32 15.68 -2.22
N TYR A 84 28.54 14.80 -1.56
CA TYR A 84 28.79 14.42 -0.15
C TYR A 84 30.11 13.65 0.05
N PHE A 85 30.50 12.82 -0.92
CA PHE A 85 31.78 12.09 -0.87
C PHE A 85 32.98 13.04 -0.98
N PHE A 86 32.86 14.09 -1.81
CA PHE A 86 33.90 15.11 -1.95
C PHE A 86 34.09 15.96 -0.68
N TYR A 87 33.00 16.35 -0.01
CA TYR A 87 33.06 17.11 1.25
C TYR A 87 33.68 16.33 2.42
N GLN A 88 33.67 14.99 2.37
CA GLN A 88 34.23 14.16 3.43
C GLN A 88 35.73 13.84 3.21
N LEU A 89 36.26 14.12 2.02
CA LEU A 89 37.66 13.91 1.64
C LEU A 89 38.55 15.16 1.83
N LEU A 90 37.94 16.31 2.16
CA LEU A 90 38.56 17.64 2.27
C LEU A 90 38.55 18.09 3.74
#